data_AF-A0A356AP67-F1
#
_entry.id   AF-A0A356AP67-F1
#
_cell.length_a   1.000
_cell.length_b   1.000
_cell.length_c   1.000
_cell.angle_alpha   90.00
_cell.angle_beta   90.00
_cell.angle_gamma   90.00
#
_symmetry.space_group_name_H-M   'P 1'
#
loop_
_entity.id
_entity.type
_entity.pdbx_description
1 polymer ?
#
loop_
_entity_poly.entity_id
_entity_poly.type
_entity_poly.pdbx_seq_one_letter_code
_entity_poly.pdbx_strand_id
1 'polypeptide(L)'
;DSAVMHPLASGAKVLPPGMKYKHYSPKANVIILDGDLSSYRDYVNNHREPGTVALCYTGEDAGLSVPAVCYGSREDSRELARNLFDALREVDRKNAKTVYARCPKPQGVGLAVYNRLIRAAGFEVLHLG
;
A
#
# COMPACT_ATOMS: atom_id res chain seq x y z
N ASP A 1 28.58 -33.40 2.15
CA ASP A 1 27.52 -33.42 1.13
C ASP A 1 26.83 -32.08 1.12
N SER A 2 27.16 -31.25 0.14
CA SER A 2 26.70 -29.85 0.01
C SER A 2 25.49 -29.80 -0.89
N ALA A 3 24.29 -29.63 -0.32
CA ALA A 3 23.08 -29.39 -1.09
C ALA A 3 22.90 -27.88 -1.34
N VAL A 4 23.38 -27.49 -2.51
CA VAL A 4 23.16 -26.29 -3.32
C VAL A 4 21.92 -25.46 -2.96
N MET A 5 22.14 -24.19 -2.60
CA MET A 5 21.11 -23.16 -2.58
C MET A 5 20.69 -22.78 -4.00
N HIS A 6 19.42 -22.99 -4.34
CA HIS A 6 18.81 -22.38 -5.51
C HIS A 6 18.28 -20.98 -5.12
N PRO A 7 18.72 -19.89 -5.78
CA PRO A 7 18.07 -18.60 -5.61
C PRO A 7 16.70 -18.66 -6.30
N LEU A 8 15.63 -18.50 -5.50
CA LEU A 8 14.26 -18.43 -5.99
C LEU A 8 14.11 -17.20 -6.89
N ALA A 9 13.57 -17.43 -8.08
CA ALA A 9 13.21 -16.39 -9.04
C ALA A 9 12.19 -15.41 -8.44
N SER A 10 12.38 -14.13 -8.78
CA SER A 10 11.51 -13.00 -8.46
C SER A 10 10.04 -13.30 -8.77
N GLY A 11 9.13 -13.02 -7.82
CA GLY A 11 7.69 -12.90 -8.08
C GLY A 11 6.73 -13.89 -7.38
N ALA A 12 7.19 -14.76 -6.49
CA ALA A 12 6.28 -15.68 -5.79
C ALA A 12 5.61 -15.03 -4.57
N LYS A 13 4.40 -14.49 -4.74
CA LYS A 13 3.49 -14.09 -3.65
C LYS A 13 3.02 -15.34 -2.90
N VAL A 14 3.75 -15.74 -1.88
CA VAL A 14 3.34 -16.83 -0.97
C VAL A 14 2.27 -16.28 -0.03
N LEU A 15 1.01 -16.66 -0.25
CA LEU A 15 -0.10 -16.31 0.66
C LEU A 15 0.01 -17.17 1.94
N PRO A 16 0.17 -16.56 3.14
CA PRO A 16 0.26 -17.32 4.37
C PRO A 16 -1.08 -18.03 4.71
N PRO A 17 -1.03 -19.25 5.28
CA PRO A 17 -2.22 -20.03 5.60
C PRO A 17 -2.96 -19.43 6.81
N GLY A 18 -4.00 -18.64 6.54
CA GLY A 18 -4.86 -18.04 7.57
C GLY A 18 -6.07 -17.26 7.04
N MET A 19 -6.40 -17.38 5.75
CA MET A 19 -7.35 -16.51 5.04
C MET A 19 -8.83 -16.88 5.23
N LYS A 20 -9.26 -17.17 6.46
CA LYS A 20 -10.68 -17.47 6.76
C LYS A 20 -11.41 -16.41 7.58
N TYR A 21 -10.96 -15.15 7.56
CA TYR A 21 -11.72 -14.04 8.13
C TYR A 21 -11.72 -12.82 7.20
N LYS A 22 -12.90 -12.54 6.62
CA LYS A 22 -13.22 -11.38 5.76
C LYS A 22 -13.25 -10.06 6.54
N HIS A 23 -12.27 -9.79 7.38
CA HIS A 23 -12.12 -8.48 7.97
C HIS A 23 -11.06 -7.72 7.17
N TYR A 24 -11.60 -6.99 6.16
CA TYR A 24 -11.12 -5.83 5.38
C TYR A 24 -9.94 -5.92 4.39
N SER A 25 -9.68 -7.05 3.75
CA SER A 25 -8.92 -6.99 2.48
C SER A 25 -9.75 -6.23 1.43
N PRO A 26 -9.28 -5.10 0.87
CA PRO A 26 -9.97 -4.38 -0.21
C PRO A 26 -10.10 -5.26 -1.45
N LYS A 27 -11.03 -4.93 -2.35
CA LYS A 27 -11.17 -5.63 -3.64
C LYS A 27 -10.04 -5.28 -4.60
N ALA A 28 -9.56 -4.04 -4.52
CA ALA A 28 -8.43 -3.58 -5.31
C ALA A 28 -7.12 -4.26 -4.86
N ASN A 29 -6.19 -4.48 -5.79
CA ASN A 29 -4.84 -4.89 -5.45
C ASN A 29 -4.08 -3.72 -4.82
N VAL A 30 -3.78 -3.80 -3.53
CA VAL A 30 -3.00 -2.77 -2.84
C VAL A 30 -1.52 -3.14 -2.85
N ILE A 31 -0.68 -2.21 -3.30
CA ILE A 31 0.78 -2.33 -3.34
C ILE A 31 1.36 -1.19 -2.51
N ILE A 32 2.16 -1.53 -1.49
CA ILE A 32 2.84 -0.51 -0.68
C ILE A 32 4.11 -0.09 -1.41
N LEU A 33 4.27 1.22 -1.62
CA LEU A 33 5.46 1.82 -2.19
C LEU A 33 6.29 2.42 -1.05
N ASP A 34 7.46 1.83 -0.81
CA ASP A 34 8.42 2.23 0.21
C ASP A 34 9.53 3.06 -0.43
N GLY A 35 9.44 4.37 -0.24
CA GLY A 35 10.35 5.35 -0.81
C GLY A 35 9.96 6.77 -0.40
N ASP A 36 10.75 7.74 -0.83
CA ASP A 36 10.43 9.15 -0.60
C ASP A 36 9.21 9.61 -1.43
N LEU A 37 8.80 10.86 -1.23
CA LEU A 37 7.62 11.41 -1.89
C LEU A 37 7.82 11.57 -3.41
N SER A 38 9.03 11.91 -3.85
CA SER A 38 9.37 12.03 -5.27
C SER A 38 9.25 10.68 -5.96
N SER A 39 9.95 9.65 -5.46
CA SER A 39 9.94 8.31 -6.05
C SER A 39 8.54 7.71 -6.05
N TYR A 40 7.76 7.93 -4.98
CA TYR A 40 6.35 7.53 -4.97
C TYR A 40 5.55 8.17 -6.12
N ARG A 41 5.62 9.51 -6.26
CA ARG A 41 4.87 10.24 -7.28
C ARG A 41 5.28 9.79 -8.68
N ASP A 42 6.57 9.71 -8.93
CA ASP A 42 7.11 9.29 -10.22
C ASP A 42 6.65 7.88 -10.56
N TYR A 43 6.72 6.96 -9.60
CA TYR A 43 6.26 5.59 -9.80
C TYR A 43 4.76 5.54 -10.13
N VAL A 44 3.91 6.18 -9.33
CA VAL A 44 2.45 6.19 -9.55
C VAL A 44 2.11 6.81 -10.91
N ASN A 45 2.76 7.92 -11.27
CA ASN A 45 2.50 8.62 -12.53
C ASN A 45 2.94 7.82 -13.77
N ASN A 46 4.04 7.06 -13.65
CA ASN A 46 4.58 6.22 -14.72
C ASN A 46 3.82 4.88 -14.86
N HIS A 47 3.13 4.42 -13.82
CA HIS A 47 2.35 3.17 -13.81
C HIS A 47 0.83 3.43 -13.72
N ARG A 48 0.37 4.53 -14.32
CA ARG A 48 -1.06 4.85 -14.38
C ARG A 48 -1.76 3.97 -15.41
N GLU A 49 -2.76 3.22 -14.96
CA GLU A 49 -3.65 2.43 -15.80
C GLU A 49 -5.11 2.74 -15.44
N PRO A 50 -6.09 2.38 -16.28
CA PRO A 50 -7.50 2.53 -15.94
C PRO A 50 -7.86 1.79 -14.64
N GLY A 51 -8.20 2.56 -13.61
CA GLY A 51 -8.50 2.04 -12.27
C GLY A 51 -7.35 2.11 -11.28
N THR A 52 -6.22 2.75 -11.62
CA THR A 52 -5.16 3.09 -10.66
C THR A 52 -5.64 4.21 -9.73
N VAL A 53 -5.47 4.02 -8.43
CA VAL A 53 -5.72 5.04 -7.40
C VAL A 53 -4.53 5.14 -6.46
N ALA A 54 -4.17 6.36 -6.06
CA ALA A 54 -3.17 6.60 -5.05
C ALA A 54 -3.80 6.62 -3.64
N LEU A 55 -3.14 6.01 -2.67
CA LEU A 55 -3.47 6.13 -1.25
C LEU A 55 -2.28 6.79 -0.55
N CYS A 56 -2.44 8.04 -0.09
CA CYS A 56 -1.32 8.85 0.40
C CYS A 56 -1.70 9.70 1.63
N TYR A 57 -0.73 10.46 2.16
CA TYR A 57 -1.00 11.43 3.22
C TYR A 57 -1.62 12.70 2.65
N THR A 58 -2.34 13.43 3.49
CA THR A 58 -2.92 14.73 3.13
C THR A 58 -1.84 15.68 2.60
N GLY A 59 -2.04 16.23 1.41
CA GLY A 59 -1.12 17.17 0.75
C GLY A 59 -0.05 16.51 -0.12
N GLU A 60 0.08 15.18 -0.08
CA GLU A 60 0.99 14.45 -0.95
C GLU A 60 0.37 14.12 -2.32
N ASP A 61 -0.95 14.24 -2.43
CA ASP A 61 -1.74 14.07 -3.65
C ASP A 61 -1.43 15.10 -4.75
N ALA A 62 -0.91 16.27 -4.35
CA ALA A 62 -0.41 17.26 -5.30
C ALA A 62 0.65 16.64 -6.24
N GLY A 63 0.46 16.78 -7.55
CA GLY A 63 1.39 16.23 -8.56
C GLY A 63 1.14 14.76 -8.93
N LEU A 64 0.11 14.12 -8.38
CA LEU A 64 -0.37 12.82 -8.87
C LEU A 64 -1.31 13.02 -10.07
N SER A 65 -1.14 12.18 -11.08
CA SER A 65 -1.93 12.16 -12.32
C SER A 65 -3.08 11.13 -12.29
N VAL A 66 -3.30 10.50 -11.13
CA VAL A 66 -4.36 9.54 -10.86
C VAL A 66 -5.25 10.05 -9.73
N PRO A 67 -6.50 9.55 -9.59
CA PRO A 67 -7.30 9.84 -8.41
C PRO A 67 -6.53 9.46 -7.14
N ALA A 68 -6.64 10.28 -6.10
CA ALA A 68 -6.01 10.04 -4.81
C ALA A 68 -7.06 9.94 -3.70
N VAL A 69 -6.74 9.15 -2.68
CA VAL A 69 -7.44 9.09 -1.40
C VAL A 69 -6.43 9.44 -0.32
N CYS A 70 -6.65 10.56 0.35
CA CYS A 70 -5.85 10.94 1.51
C CYS A 70 -6.51 10.42 2.78
N TYR A 71 -5.74 9.91 3.73
CA TYR A 71 -6.28 9.31 4.96
C TYR A 71 -5.67 9.86 6.25
N GLY A 72 -4.98 11.00 6.17
CA GLY A 72 -4.48 11.73 7.33
C GLY A 72 -3.11 12.33 7.11
N SER A 73 -2.65 13.10 8.09
CA SER A 73 -1.29 13.66 8.12
C SER A 73 -0.25 12.57 8.37
N ARG A 74 0.93 12.72 7.77
CA ARG A 74 2.10 11.87 8.00
C ARG A 74 2.58 11.89 9.46
N GLU A 75 2.32 13.00 10.15
CA GLU A 75 2.72 13.27 11.52
C GLU A 75 1.69 12.75 12.54
N ASP A 76 0.43 12.54 12.14
CA ASP A 76 -0.63 12.01 13.01
C ASP A 76 -0.94 10.53 12.71
N SER A 77 -0.14 9.65 13.30
CA SER A 77 -0.35 8.20 13.16
C SER A 77 -1.68 7.70 13.75
N ARG A 78 -2.33 8.43 14.67
CA ARG A 78 -3.65 8.05 15.21
C ARG A 78 -4.75 8.34 14.20
N GLU A 79 -4.67 9.48 13.53
CA GLU A 79 -5.55 9.82 12.42
C GLU A 79 -5.42 8.78 11.29
N LEU A 80 -4.20 8.46 10.88
CA LEU A 80 -3.94 7.43 9.86
C LEU A 80 -4.57 6.08 10.24
N ALA A 81 -4.42 5.65 11.50
CA ALA A 81 -4.99 4.40 11.98
C ALA A 81 -6.54 4.40 11.96
N ARG A 82 -7.15 5.54 12.32
CA ARG A 82 -8.61 5.72 12.37
C ARG A 82 -9.21 5.71 10.97
N ASN A 83 -8.58 6.39 10.02
CA ASN A 83 -9.13 6.62 8.69
C ASN A 83 -8.77 5.54 7.66
N LEU A 84 -7.73 4.72 7.91
CA LEU A 84 -7.24 3.72 6.95
C LEU A 84 -8.36 2.84 6.38
N PHE A 85 -9.28 2.36 7.21
CA PHE A 85 -10.38 1.51 6.79
C PHE A 85 -11.37 2.20 5.86
N ASP A 86 -11.69 3.44 6.17
CA ASP A 86 -12.65 4.21 5.39
C ASP A 86 -12.04 4.64 4.07
N ALA A 87 -10.74 4.94 4.06
CA ALA A 87 -9.97 5.15 2.85
C ALA A 87 -9.93 3.90 1.96
N LEU A 88 -9.67 2.71 2.53
CA LEU A 88 -9.73 1.45 1.79
C LEU A 88 -11.13 1.14 1.22
N ARG A 89 -12.19 1.46 1.95
CA ARG A 89 -13.56 1.36 1.42
C ARG A 89 -13.81 2.38 0.31
N GLU A 90 -13.19 3.55 0.39
CA GLU A 90 -13.30 4.58 -0.63
C GLU A 90 -12.64 4.15 -1.95
N VAL A 91 -11.44 3.55 -1.91
CA VAL A 91 -10.82 3.00 -3.13
C VAL A 91 -11.70 1.92 -3.77
N ASP A 92 -12.33 1.07 -2.96
CA ASP A 92 -13.29 0.08 -3.48
C ASP A 92 -14.53 0.74 -4.10
N ARG A 93 -15.07 1.82 -3.51
CA ARG A 93 -16.19 2.58 -4.08
C ARG A 93 -15.83 3.27 -5.39
N LYS A 94 -14.56 3.62 -5.60
CA LYS A 94 -14.04 4.17 -6.86
C LYS A 94 -13.80 3.09 -7.92
N ASN A 95 -14.13 1.81 -7.64
CA ASN A 95 -13.84 0.66 -8.49
C ASN A 95 -12.34 0.58 -8.86
N ALA A 96 -11.46 0.93 -7.91
CA ALA A 96 -10.03 0.82 -8.10
C ALA A 96 -9.65 -0.64 -8.40
N LYS A 97 -8.75 -0.82 -9.37
CA LYS A 97 -8.14 -2.13 -9.68
C LYS A 97 -6.80 -2.27 -8.97
N THR A 98 -5.99 -1.22 -9.02
CA THR A 98 -4.67 -1.15 -8.41
C THR A 98 -4.59 0.09 -7.53
N VAL A 99 -4.09 -0.09 -6.31
CA VAL A 99 -3.90 0.99 -5.35
C VAL A 99 -2.44 1.05 -4.96
N TYR A 100 -1.79 2.18 -5.23
CA TYR A 100 -0.44 2.44 -4.77
C TYR A 100 -0.47 3.22 -3.46
N ALA A 101 -0.12 2.55 -2.37
CA ALA A 101 -0.17 3.11 -1.02
C ALA A 101 1.19 3.64 -0.57
N ARG A 102 1.24 4.85 -0.02
CA ARG A 102 2.43 5.35 0.67
C ARG A 102 2.76 4.48 1.87
N CYS A 103 4.04 4.12 2.02
CA CYS A 103 4.54 3.41 3.18
C CYS A 103 4.51 4.30 4.44
N PRO A 104 3.80 3.89 5.52
CA PRO A 104 3.94 4.46 6.86
C PRO A 104 5.30 4.18 7.44
N LYS A 105 5.87 5.17 8.15
CA LYS A 105 7.10 4.95 8.93
C LYS A 105 6.85 3.82 9.94
N PRO A 106 7.64 2.73 9.94
CA PRO A 106 7.42 1.57 10.80
C PRO A 106 7.93 1.81 12.23
N GLN A 107 7.54 2.92 12.85
CA GLN A 107 7.99 3.36 14.19
C GLN A 107 6.78 3.77 15.03
N GLY A 108 6.77 3.45 16.32
CA GLY A 108 5.69 3.82 17.25
C GLY A 108 4.30 3.41 16.75
N VAL A 109 3.35 4.36 16.73
CA VAL A 109 1.98 4.11 16.21
C VAL A 109 1.98 3.87 14.70
N GLY A 110 2.95 4.40 13.95
CA GLY A 110 3.11 4.16 12.51
C GLY A 110 3.34 2.68 12.18
N LEU A 111 4.01 1.93 13.06
CA LEU A 111 4.14 0.47 12.95
C LEU A 111 2.77 -0.23 12.98
N ALA A 112 1.84 0.26 13.81
CA ALA A 112 0.50 -0.30 13.88
C ALA A 112 -0.34 0.03 12.62
N VAL A 113 -0.11 1.18 11.99
CA VAL A 113 -0.73 1.52 10.70
C VAL A 113 -0.15 0.63 9.60
N TYR A 114 1.18 0.52 9.53
CA TYR A 114 1.89 -0.36 8.60
C TYR A 114 1.39 -1.81 8.71
N ASN A 115 1.31 -2.37 9.92
CA ASN A 115 0.85 -3.74 10.16
C ASN A 115 -0.58 -4.02 9.68
N ARG A 116 -1.44 -3.00 9.62
CA ARG A 116 -2.79 -3.13 9.06
C ARG A 116 -2.77 -2.98 7.54
N LEU A 117 -2.01 -2.01 7.02
CA LEU A 117 -1.88 -1.77 5.58
C LEU A 117 -1.21 -2.94 4.86
N ILE A 118 -0.15 -3.54 5.41
CA ILE A 118 0.54 -4.69 4.81
C ILE A 118 -0.37 -5.92 4.72
N ARG A 119 -1.31 -6.08 5.65
CA ARG A 119 -2.34 -7.12 5.59
C ARG A 119 -3.35 -6.85 4.48
N ALA A 120 -3.75 -5.59 4.29
CA ALA A 120 -4.61 -5.18 3.18
C ALA A 120 -3.90 -5.34 1.82
N ALA A 121 -2.59 -5.11 1.76
CA ALA A 121 -1.74 -5.33 0.58
C ALA A 121 -1.45 -6.79 0.26
N GLY A 122 -1.93 -7.74 1.08
CA GLY A 122 -1.57 -9.15 0.92
C GLY A 122 -0.06 -9.36 0.95
N PHE A 123 0.64 -8.58 1.78
CA PHE A 123 2.09 -8.57 1.94
C PHE A 123 2.89 -8.09 0.71
N GLU A 124 2.29 -7.30 -0.17
CA GLU A 124 2.96 -6.74 -1.35
C GLU A 124 3.59 -5.36 -1.05
N VAL A 125 4.93 -5.30 -1.07
CA VAL A 125 5.73 -4.09 -0.88
C VAL A 125 6.75 -3.98 -2.00
N LEU A 126 6.88 -2.78 -2.56
CA LEU A 126 7.91 -2.43 -3.53
C LEU A 126 8.78 -1.32 -2.95
N HIS A 127 10.08 -1.58 -2.85
CA HIS A 127 11.07 -0.59 -2.43
C HIS A 127 11.53 0.23 -3.63
N LEU A 128 11.39 1.55 -3.53
CA LEU A 128 11.80 2.52 -4.54
C LEU A 128 13.14 3.12 -4.11
N GLY A 129 14.20 2.76 -4.83
CA GLY A 129 15.57 3.22 -4.59
C GLY A 129 15.90 4.56 -5.24
#